data_AF-A0A815ETS6-F1
#
_entry.id   AF-A0A815ETS6-F1
#
_cell.length_a   1.000
_cell.length_b   1.000
_cell.length_c   1.000
_cell.angle_alpha   90.00
_cell.angle_beta   90.00
_cell.angle_gamma   90.00
#
_symmetry.space_group_name_H-M   'P 1'
#
loop_
_entity.id
_entity.type
_entity.pdbx_description
1 polymer ?
#
loop_
_entity_poly.entity_id
_entity_poly.type
_entity_poly.pdbx_seq_one_letter_code
_entity_poly.pdbx_strand_id
1 'polypeptide(L)'
;MFLCQVIILFYSSEYTTSRSSPSSLPRVGLYNVFVDEFERIALPLLTNIQTPCICFIDEIGKMELLSKKFKDLIQTLIERRNLILIATVPIKPLAFVDKIRTRKDCHLITVTRDNRSGSTLQNELMAYIEKLTKTIT
;
A
#
# COMPACT_ATOMS: atom_id res chain seq x y z
N MET A 1 -5.47 -4.15 -17.93
CA MET A 1 -6.66 -3.96 -17.06
C MET A 1 -6.43 -4.77 -15.79
N PHE A 2 -5.51 -4.30 -14.95
CA PHE A 2 -5.22 -4.88 -13.64
C PHE A 2 -6.30 -4.37 -12.69
N LEU A 3 -7.09 -5.27 -12.13
CA LEU A 3 -8.23 -4.96 -11.26
C LEU A 3 -8.22 -5.98 -10.11
N CYS A 4 -7.41 -5.73 -9.10
CA CYS A 4 -7.84 -5.91 -7.72
C CYS A 4 -7.53 -4.56 -7.09
N GLN A 5 -8.60 -3.78 -6.89
CA GLN A 5 -8.57 -2.50 -6.20
C GLN A 5 -9.25 -2.76 -4.86
N VAL A 6 -8.52 -2.74 -3.75
CA VAL A 6 -9.10 -2.40 -2.46
C VAL A 6 -9.43 -0.92 -2.55
N ILE A 7 -10.72 -0.67 -2.63
CA ILE A 7 -11.32 0.64 -2.64
C ILE A 7 -11.12 1.23 -1.23
N ILE A 8 -10.18 2.15 -1.06
CA ILE A 8 -10.34 3.16 -0.01
C ILE A 8 -11.47 4.07 -0.50
N LEU A 9 -12.66 3.89 0.07
CA LEU A 9 -13.79 4.78 -0.19
C LEU A 9 -13.41 6.17 0.30
N PHE A 10 -13.14 7.09 -0.63
CA PHE A 10 -13.20 8.52 -0.32
C PHE A 10 -14.67 8.85 -0.08
N TYR A 11 -15.06 8.94 1.20
CA TYR A 11 -16.34 9.54 1.55
C TYR A 11 -16.26 11.04 1.21
N SER A 12 -16.93 11.48 0.16
CA SER A 12 -17.25 12.90 0.03
C SER A 12 -18.34 13.21 1.05
N SER A 13 -17.95 13.56 2.28
CA SER A 13 -18.82 14.43 3.07
C SER A 13 -18.88 15.76 2.33
N GLU A 14 -20.07 16.31 2.14
CA GLU A 14 -20.25 17.71 1.76
C GLU A 14 -19.57 18.60 2.81
N TYR A 15 -18.28 18.87 2.64
CA TYR A 15 -17.60 19.86 3.47
C TYR A 15 -17.97 21.23 2.94
N THR A 16 -18.81 21.92 3.72
CA THR A 16 -19.10 23.34 3.54
C THR A 16 -17.79 24.12 3.34
N THR A 17 -17.70 24.83 2.22
CA THR A 17 -16.58 25.66 1.83
C THR A 17 -16.47 26.87 2.75
N SER A 18 -15.71 26.74 3.84
CA SER A 18 -15.27 27.89 4.65
C SER A 18 -13.82 27.76 5.12
N ARG A 19 -12.96 27.11 4.32
CA ARG A 19 -11.51 27.18 4.49
C ARG A 19 -10.89 27.72 3.22
N SER A 20 -10.18 28.84 3.38
CA SER A 20 -9.28 29.45 2.40
C SER A 20 -8.64 28.40 1.49
N SER A 21 -8.82 28.56 0.18
CA SER A 21 -8.25 27.69 -0.86
C SER A 21 -6.79 27.36 -0.52
N PRO A 22 -6.45 26.10 -0.20
CA PRO A 22 -5.06 25.72 -0.08
C PRO A 22 -4.41 25.97 -1.44
N SER A 23 -3.13 26.37 -1.43
CA SER A 23 -2.24 26.26 -2.59
C SER A 23 -2.54 24.96 -3.34
N SER A 24 -2.76 25.06 -4.66
CA SER A 24 -3.30 23.98 -5.51
C SER A 24 -2.88 22.58 -5.07
N LEU A 25 -3.85 21.72 -4.78
CA LEU A 25 -3.60 20.33 -4.37
C LEU A 25 -2.68 19.62 -5.38
N PRO A 26 -1.79 18.72 -4.92
CA PRO A 26 -0.99 17.90 -5.82
C PRO A 26 -1.88 17.13 -6.80
N ARG A 27 -1.44 17.01 -8.05
CA ARG A 27 -2.19 16.31 -9.11
C ARG A 27 -1.44 15.09 -9.63
N VAL A 28 -2.19 14.02 -9.89
CA VAL A 28 -1.71 12.84 -10.60
C VAL A 28 -2.64 12.58 -11.78
N GLY A 29 -2.18 12.96 -12.98
CA GLY A 29 -3.04 12.97 -14.17
C GLY A 29 -4.17 13.98 -14.01
N LEU A 30 -5.41 13.51 -14.13
CA LEU A 30 -6.59 14.37 -13.99
C LEU A 30 -7.01 14.58 -12.53
N TYR A 31 -6.51 13.78 -11.60
CA TYR A 31 -6.99 13.71 -10.22
C TYR A 31 -6.21 14.63 -9.28
N ASN A 32 -6.92 15.28 -8.35
CA ASN A 32 -6.33 15.94 -7.18
C ASN A 32 -6.10 14.90 -6.07
N VAL A 33 -5.01 15.06 -5.32
CA VAL A 33 -4.64 14.14 -4.23
C VAL A 33 -4.75 14.88 -2.90
N PHE A 34 -5.64 14.39 -2.04
CA PHE A 34 -5.85 14.92 -0.69
C PHE A 34 -4.89 14.24 0.29
N VAL A 35 -3.60 14.63 0.23
CA VAL A 35 -2.54 14.01 1.03
C VAL A 35 -2.83 14.09 2.53
N ASP A 36 -3.23 15.27 3.03
CA ASP A 36 -3.49 15.46 4.47
C ASP A 36 -4.61 14.57 5.00
N GLU A 37 -5.67 14.38 4.19
CA GLU A 37 -6.81 13.55 4.56
C GLU A 37 -6.46 12.06 4.54
N PHE A 38 -5.68 11.64 3.54
CA PHE A 38 -5.10 10.31 3.51
C PHE A 38 -4.22 10.06 4.75
N GLU A 39 -3.34 10.99 5.09
CA GLU A 39 -2.46 10.87 6.25
C GLU A 39 -3.24 10.74 7.56
N ARG A 40 -4.30 11.54 7.71
CA ARG A 40 -5.16 11.56 8.90
C ARG A 40 -5.84 10.23 9.17
N ILE A 41 -6.17 9.48 8.11
CA ILE A 41 -6.90 8.20 8.21
C ILE A 41 -5.94 7.01 8.21
N ALA A 42 -5.00 6.97 7.27
CA ALA A 42 -4.17 5.79 7.03
C ALA A 42 -3.03 5.63 8.05
N LEU A 43 -2.34 6.73 8.43
CA LEU A 43 -1.15 6.62 9.28
C LEU A 43 -1.45 6.09 10.69
N PRO A 44 -2.54 6.49 11.38
CA PRO A 44 -2.86 5.94 12.71
C PRO A 44 -3.10 4.43 12.71
N LEU A 45 -3.66 3.89 11.63
CA LEU A 45 -3.93 2.46 11.47
C LEU A 45 -2.63 1.65 11.33
N LEU A 46 -1.63 2.24 10.67
CA LEU A 46 -0.36 1.59 10.36
C LEU A 46 0.70 1.79 11.46
N THR A 47 0.58 2.84 12.27
CA THR A 47 1.51 3.12 13.38
C THR A 47 1.21 2.27 14.62
N ASN A 48 -0.05 1.97 14.91
CA ASN A 48 -0.46 1.24 16.12
C ASN A 48 -0.60 -0.27 15.93
N ILE A 49 0.02 -0.83 14.89
CA ILE A 49 0.00 -2.27 14.63
C ILE A 49 0.75 -2.99 15.76
N GLN A 50 0.13 -4.02 16.33
CA GLN A 50 0.76 -4.94 17.28
C GLN A 50 1.30 -6.16 16.54
N THR A 51 2.45 -6.68 16.97
CA THR A 51 3.11 -7.87 16.39
C THR A 51 3.00 -9.05 17.34
N PRO A 52 2.92 -10.31 16.87
CA PRO A 52 3.02 -10.72 15.47
C PRO A 52 1.75 -10.42 14.66
N CYS A 53 1.89 -10.02 13.40
CA CYS A 53 0.75 -9.71 12.53
C CYS A 53 1.06 -9.83 11.04
N ILE A 54 -0.01 -9.91 10.25
CA ILE A 54 0.01 -9.72 8.80
C ILE A 54 -0.65 -8.38 8.48
N CYS A 55 0.05 -7.50 7.77
CA CYS A 55 -0.44 -6.19 7.35
C CYS A 55 -0.66 -6.20 5.84
N PHE A 56 -1.86 -5.81 5.41
CA PHE A 56 -2.22 -5.68 4.00
C PHE A 56 -2.28 -4.21 3.58
N ILE A 57 -1.60 -3.86 2.50
CA ILE A 57 -1.64 -2.51 1.90
C ILE A 57 -1.84 -2.61 0.39
N ASP A 58 -3.00 -2.17 -0.08
CA ASP A 58 -3.30 -2.08 -1.50
C ASP A 58 -3.65 -0.62 -1.81
N GLU A 59 -2.80 0.22 -2.41
CA GLU A 59 -1.51 0.03 -3.10
C GLU A 59 -0.40 0.89 -2.44
N ILE A 60 0.89 0.54 -2.61
CA ILE A 60 2.02 1.46 -2.38
C ILE A 60 2.34 2.17 -3.71
N GLY A 61 1.49 3.15 -4.04
CA GLY A 61 1.42 3.76 -5.36
C GLY A 61 1.91 5.21 -5.43
N LYS A 62 1.88 5.77 -6.64
CA LYS A 62 2.34 7.15 -6.90
C LYS A 62 1.56 8.18 -6.06
N MET A 63 0.27 7.96 -5.82
CA MET A 63 -0.60 8.91 -5.10
C MET A 63 -0.31 8.89 -3.60
N GLU A 64 -0.22 7.70 -3.01
CA GLU A 64 0.06 7.48 -1.59
C GLU A 64 1.48 7.95 -1.25
N LEU A 65 2.42 7.73 -2.18
CA LEU A 65 3.81 8.19 -2.07
C LEU A 65 3.97 9.71 -2.28
N LEU A 66 2.90 10.49 -2.46
CA LEU A 66 2.98 11.95 -2.26
C LEU A 66 3.08 12.31 -0.78
N SER A 67 2.60 11.46 0.13
CA SER A 67 2.84 11.59 1.55
C SER A 67 4.26 11.16 1.91
N LYS A 68 5.05 12.10 2.43
CA LYS A 68 6.37 11.77 3.00
C LYS A 68 6.22 10.90 4.26
N LYS A 69 5.22 11.20 5.10
CA LYS A 69 4.98 10.43 6.33
C LYS A 69 4.65 8.97 6.02
N PHE A 70 3.86 8.72 4.98
CA PHE A 70 3.56 7.37 4.53
C PHE A 70 4.80 6.65 4.01
N LYS A 71 5.66 7.31 3.22
CA LYS A 71 6.96 6.74 2.81
C LYS A 71 7.80 6.29 4.00
N ASP A 72 7.96 7.18 4.97
CA ASP A 72 8.78 6.93 6.16
C ASP A 72 8.16 5.80 7.01
N LEU A 73 6.82 5.73 7.07
CA LEU A 73 6.10 4.66 7.75
C LEU A 73 6.28 3.31 7.05
N ILE A 74 6.17 3.25 5.72
CA ILE A 74 6.44 2.01 4.97
C ILE A 74 7.88 1.53 5.20
N GLN A 75 8.85 2.44 5.20
CA GLN A 75 10.24 2.09 5.53
C GLN A 75 10.38 1.52 6.95
N THR A 76 9.62 2.05 7.91
CA THR A 76 9.60 1.52 9.28
C THR A 76 8.94 0.14 9.33
N LEU A 77 7.85 -0.07 8.59
CA LEU A 77 7.11 -1.34 8.57
C LEU A 77 7.92 -2.48 7.95
N ILE A 78 8.64 -2.23 6.86
CA ILE A 78 9.45 -3.28 6.19
C ILE A 78 10.65 -3.74 7.02
N GLU A 79 11.13 -2.91 7.96
CA GLU A 79 12.20 -3.29 8.89
C GLU A 79 11.67 -3.92 10.19
N ARG A 80 10.34 -3.93 10.39
CA ARG A 80 9.74 -4.36 11.64
C ARG A 80 9.75 -5.88 11.75
N ARG A 81 10.32 -6.39 12.84
CA ARG A 81 10.30 -7.83 13.15
C ARG A 81 8.89 -8.31 13.46
N ASN A 82 8.64 -9.58 13.14
CA ASN A 82 7.37 -10.28 13.39
C ASN A 82 6.16 -9.61 12.71
N LEU A 83 6.40 -8.84 11.64
CA LEU A 83 5.37 -8.27 10.79
C LEU A 83 5.55 -8.81 9.38
N ILE A 84 4.51 -9.42 8.82
CA ILE A 84 4.47 -9.79 7.40
C ILE A 84 3.72 -8.70 6.65
N LEU A 85 4.40 -7.96 5.78
CA LEU A 85 3.77 -6.95 4.94
C LEU A 85 3.43 -7.55 3.58
N ILE A 86 2.16 -7.53 3.22
CA ILE A 86 1.67 -7.91 1.90
C ILE A 86 1.13 -6.65 1.25
N ALA A 87 1.75 -6.25 0.14
CA ALA A 87 1.35 -5.03 -0.54
C ALA A 87 1.32 -5.18 -2.06
N THR A 88 0.42 -4.44 -2.69
CA THR A 88 0.44 -4.26 -4.14
C THR A 88 1.30 -3.05 -4.50
N VAL A 89 1.97 -3.13 -5.65
CA VAL A 89 2.85 -2.07 -6.14
C VAL A 89 2.66 -1.90 -7.65
N PRO A 90 2.71 -0.67 -8.18
CA PRO A 90 2.48 -0.42 -9.59
C PRO A 90 3.60 -1.02 -10.44
N ILE A 91 3.29 -1.66 -11.57
CA ILE A 91 4.32 -2.20 -12.49
C ILE A 91 5.26 -1.11 -12.99
N LYS A 92 4.75 0.12 -13.18
CA LYS A 92 5.53 1.26 -13.65
C LYS A 92 6.68 1.58 -12.68
N PRO A 93 7.87 1.94 -13.19
CA PRO A 93 9.00 2.31 -12.35
C PRO A 93 8.65 3.44 -11.40
N LEU A 94 9.06 3.28 -10.15
CA LEU A 94 8.86 4.27 -9.10
C LEU A 94 9.97 4.08 -8.07
N ALA A 95 10.90 5.04 -8.00
CA ALA A 95 12.18 4.87 -7.31
C ALA A 95 12.08 4.34 -5.87
N PHE A 96 11.01 4.68 -5.14
CA PHE A 96 10.75 4.13 -3.80
C PHE A 96 10.37 2.64 -3.83
N VAL A 97 9.45 2.26 -4.72
CA VAL A 97 9.00 0.88 -4.93
C VAL A 97 10.12 0.01 -5.47
N ASP A 98 10.93 0.53 -6.39
CA ASP A 98 12.04 -0.22 -6.98
C ASP A 98 13.10 -0.61 -5.94
N LYS A 99 13.30 0.24 -4.91
CA LYS A 99 14.14 -0.11 -3.75
C LYS A 99 13.54 -1.24 -2.92
N ILE A 100 12.23 -1.29 -2.74
CA ILE A 100 11.56 -2.37 -1.99
C ILE A 100 11.67 -3.69 -2.76
N ARG A 101 11.43 -3.66 -4.08
CA ARG A 101 11.48 -4.83 -4.97
C ARG A 101 12.84 -5.52 -5.04
N THR A 102 13.91 -4.77 -4.81
CA THR A 102 15.29 -5.27 -4.90
C THR A 102 15.81 -5.83 -3.57
N ARG A 103 15.02 -5.76 -2.50
CA ARG A 103 15.40 -6.36 -1.22
C ARG A 103 15.38 -7.88 -1.32
N LYS A 104 16.33 -8.51 -0.62
CA LYS A 104 16.48 -9.99 -0.59
C LYS A 104 15.38 -10.70 0.20
N ASP A 105 14.74 -9.99 1.11
CA ASP A 105 13.62 -10.48 1.93
C ASP A 105 12.24 -10.18 1.31
N CYS A 106 12.21 -9.56 0.12
CA CYS A 106 10.98 -9.33 -0.62
C CYS A 106 10.71 -10.50 -1.58
N HIS A 107 9.46 -10.98 -1.58
CA HIS A 107 8.97 -11.89 -2.60
C HIS A 107 8.02 -11.16 -3.54
N LEU A 108 8.41 -11.00 -4.80
CA LEU A 108 7.63 -10.30 -5.81
C LEU A 108 6.87 -11.29 -6.69
N ILE A 109 5.54 -11.27 -6.60
CA ILE A 109 4.67 -11.99 -7.52
C ILE A 109 4.17 -11.01 -8.58
N THR A 110 4.51 -11.26 -9.84
CA THR A 110 4.00 -10.45 -10.96
C THR A 110 2.65 -11.00 -11.38
N VAL A 111 1.58 -10.24 -11.13
CA VAL A 111 0.25 -10.62 -11.61
C VAL A 111 0.20 -10.49 -13.12
N THR A 112 -0.24 -11.54 -13.80
CA THR A 112 -0.47 -11.64 -15.25
C THR A 112 -1.95 -11.99 -15.48
N ARG A 113 -2.41 -11.99 -16.74
CA ARG A 113 -3.78 -12.45 -17.04
C ARG A 113 -3.98 -13.92 -16.67
N ASP A 114 -2.94 -14.72 -16.88
CA ASP A 114 -2.97 -16.16 -16.71
C ASP A 114 -3.00 -16.57 -15.23
N ASN A 115 -2.25 -15.88 -14.37
CA ASN A 115 -2.24 -16.21 -12.93
C ASN A 115 -3.36 -15.50 -12.15
N ARG A 116 -3.93 -14.40 -12.66
CA ARG A 116 -5.02 -13.68 -12.01
C ARG A 116 -6.33 -14.44 -12.02
N SER A 117 -6.56 -15.25 -13.05
CA SER A 117 -7.80 -15.99 -13.22
C SER A 117 -7.70 -17.35 -12.53
N GLY A 118 -8.78 -17.79 -11.87
CA GLY A 118 -8.77 -19.06 -11.12
C GLY A 118 -8.06 -18.96 -9.77
N SER A 119 -7.44 -20.06 -9.32
CA SER A 119 -6.84 -20.19 -7.99
C SER A 119 -5.31 -20.09 -7.96
N THR A 120 -4.63 -19.89 -9.10
CA THR A 120 -3.16 -19.91 -9.18
C THR A 120 -2.50 -18.87 -8.28
N LEU A 121 -2.81 -17.58 -8.46
CA LEU A 121 -2.27 -16.51 -7.62
C LEU A 121 -2.64 -16.69 -6.14
N GLN A 122 -3.87 -17.12 -5.88
CA GLN A 122 -4.34 -17.36 -4.52
C GLN A 122 -3.52 -18.46 -3.83
N ASN A 123 -3.32 -19.59 -4.51
CA ASN A 123 -2.56 -20.72 -3.98
C ASN A 123 -1.10 -20.33 -3.74
N GLU A 124 -0.48 -19.59 -4.66
CA GLU A 124 0.88 -19.08 -4.49
C GLU A 124 0.99 -18.16 -3.27
N LEU A 125 0.09 -17.17 -3.15
CA LEU A 125 0.04 -16.27 -1.99
C LEU A 125 -0.15 -17.04 -0.68
N MET A 126 -1.11 -17.97 -0.63
CA MET A 126 -1.39 -18.75 0.58
C MET A 126 -0.19 -19.60 1.01
N ALA A 127 0.46 -20.28 0.05
CA ALA A 127 1.65 -21.07 0.34
C ALA A 127 2.79 -20.22 0.94
N TYR A 128 2.99 -18.99 0.42
CA TYR A 128 3.97 -18.06 0.98
C TYR A 128 3.58 -17.54 2.36
N ILE A 129 2.32 -17.17 2.56
CA ILE A 129 1.82 -16.68 3.85
C ILE A 129 1.97 -17.77 4.92
N GLU A 130 1.59 -19.01 4.63
CA GLU A 130 1.74 -20.14 5.56
C GLU A 130 3.20 -20.39 5.93
N LYS A 131 4.11 -20.31 4.95
CA LYS A 131 5.55 -20.43 5.19
C LYS A 131 6.08 -19.33 6.12
N LEU A 132 5.70 -18.08 5.87
CA LEU A 132 6.15 -16.93 6.68
C LEU A 132 5.53 -16.94 8.08
N THR A 133 4.27 -17.34 8.21
CA THR A 133 3.55 -17.36 9.51
C THR A 133 4.18 -18.35 10.49
N LYS A 134 4.70 -19.48 9.99
CA LYS A 134 5.49 -20.45 10.79
C LYS A 134 6.83 -19.91 11.29
N THR A 135 7.31 -18.78 10.76
CA THR A 135 8.57 -18.16 11.15
C THR A 135 8.40 -17.11 12.25
N ILE A 136 7.18 -16.57 12.40
CA ILE A 136 6.85 -15.52 13.39
C ILE A 136 6.09 -16.05 14.62
N THR A 137 5.65 -17.32 14.57
CA THR A 137 5.05 -18.07 15.69
C THR A 137 6.13 -18.92 16.34
#